data_AF-A0A5S6Q0Q2-F1
#
_entry.id   AF-A0A5S6Q0Q2-F1
#
_cell.length_a   1.000
_cell.length_b   1.000
_cell.length_c   1.000
_cell.angle_alpha   90.00
_cell.angle_beta   90.00
_cell.angle_gamma   90.00
#
_symmetry.space_group_name_H-M   'P 1'
#
loop_
_entity.id
_entity.type
_entity.pdbx_description
1 polymer ?
#
loop_
_entity_poly.entity_id
_entity_poly.type
_entity_poly.pdbx_seq_one_letter_code
_entity_poly.pdbx_strand_id
1 'polypeptide(L)'
;MVECLTLKMIGIPLSAKLLFMVLLAAIVNGSKGSMVPQMDQQVTMMIYHNRIRNAVPKQINMQCLVSIDMKLAEEAQKIADTCNETMPDVWPYGIALHVTTSRNPFKDYAEKAKEVHDHSFEYANNQCTNMERMCELFRQAYWYEADAIGCGKEKCGDVAHVVCLYSYRQNSKSIPFISAPFGITSKLCSSEKPVWDKEQRCCVRRQGDDTDNSTVSFIVSSKPFEPAEPSKPVEPAKPVEPAKPVEPAKPVEPTEPPKPVEPTKPANISSYVGLMRFWDGQERRNLLATSEATINPDKSRKQLSNLGAIGKIADRAGTDCPQLMPIYWLYKGRGGTDTYTLYKEKYSSEGYRDMGIIGYAVPTENTCGANIPLLEFFKPGVGTLQLERGHYSDEIMNTDRYGKYDYKGVNFWMWKA
;
A
#
# COMPACT_ATOMS: atom_id res chain seq x y z
N MET A 1 7.42 63.14 -21.46
CA MET A 1 8.70 62.97 -20.75
C MET A 1 8.78 61.49 -20.39
N VAL A 2 9.57 60.64 -21.02
CA VAL A 2 10.91 60.84 -21.57
C VAL A 2 11.05 60.04 -22.89
N GLU A 3 11.34 60.77 -23.96
CA GLU A 3 11.98 60.26 -25.17
C GLU A 3 13.45 59.93 -24.89
N CYS A 4 14.02 59.11 -25.78
CA CYS A 4 15.44 59.07 -26.13
C CYS A 4 16.31 58.08 -25.32
N LEU A 5 16.52 56.90 -25.90
CA LEU A 5 17.84 56.27 -26.03
C LEU A 5 17.80 55.12 -27.05
N THR A 6 17.63 55.49 -28.33
CA THR A 6 18.15 54.66 -29.43
C THR A 6 19.67 54.76 -29.41
N LEU A 7 20.32 53.90 -28.63
CA LEU A 7 21.77 53.73 -28.66
C LEU A 7 22.15 53.06 -29.98
N LYS A 8 22.61 53.86 -30.95
CA LYS A 8 23.30 53.39 -32.16
C LYS A 8 24.53 52.58 -31.73
N MET A 9 24.44 51.27 -31.73
CA MET A 9 25.58 50.37 -31.57
C MET A 9 26.35 50.22 -32.90
N ILE A 10 26.90 51.31 -33.42
CA ILE A 10 27.81 51.29 -34.57
C ILE A 10 29.21 51.58 -34.01
N GLY A 11 30.03 50.52 -33.86
CA GLY A 11 31.44 50.65 -33.45
C GLY A 11 31.92 49.72 -32.33
N ILE A 12 31.05 48.98 -31.67
CA ILE A 12 31.46 48.05 -30.59
C ILE A 12 31.99 46.73 -31.20
N PRO A 13 33.18 46.23 -30.80
CA PRO A 13 33.72 44.97 -31.30
C PRO A 13 32.74 43.81 -31.03
N LEU A 14 32.70 42.86 -31.96
CA LEU A 14 31.72 41.76 -31.98
C LEU A 14 31.63 41.00 -30.64
N SER A 15 32.75 40.92 -29.90
CA SER A 15 32.85 40.32 -28.58
C SER A 15 32.02 41.03 -27.50
N ALA A 16 31.97 42.36 -27.52
CA ALA A 16 31.22 43.15 -26.53
C ALA A 16 29.72 43.24 -26.88
N LYS A 17 29.35 43.13 -28.17
CA LYS A 17 27.93 42.96 -28.57
C LYS A 17 27.38 41.59 -28.17
N LEU A 18 28.20 40.55 -28.29
CA LEU A 18 27.84 39.21 -27.83
C LEU A 18 27.70 39.18 -26.31
N LEU A 19 28.61 39.82 -25.57
CA LEU A 19 28.50 39.94 -24.12
C LEU A 19 27.22 40.69 -23.70
N PHE A 20 26.86 41.78 -24.38
CA PHE A 20 25.66 42.56 -24.06
C PHE A 20 24.36 41.83 -24.43
N MET A 21 24.35 41.07 -25.52
CA MET A 21 23.23 40.17 -25.88
C MET A 21 23.11 38.98 -24.92
N VAL A 22 24.23 38.42 -24.44
CA VAL A 22 24.25 37.37 -23.42
C VAL A 22 23.81 37.91 -22.05
N LEU A 23 24.19 39.15 -21.70
CA LEU A 23 23.71 39.84 -20.50
C LEU A 23 22.21 40.17 -20.60
N LEU A 24 21.72 40.63 -21.76
CA LEU A 24 20.28 40.82 -21.98
C LEU A 24 19.51 39.49 -21.98
N ALA A 25 20.07 38.41 -22.54
CA ALA A 25 19.49 37.08 -22.46
C ALA A 25 19.49 36.52 -21.01
N ALA A 26 20.49 36.84 -20.20
CA ALA A 26 20.56 36.52 -18.78
C ALA A 26 19.66 37.41 -17.90
N ILE A 27 19.28 38.59 -18.38
CA ILE A 27 18.29 39.47 -17.71
C ILE A 27 16.86 39.11 -18.12
N VAL A 28 16.64 38.58 -19.32
CA VAL A 28 15.32 38.08 -19.79
C VAL A 28 15.04 36.68 -19.23
N ASN A 29 16.05 35.82 -19.13
CA ASN A 29 16.00 34.62 -18.29
C ASN A 29 16.45 34.99 -16.88
N GLY A 30 15.61 35.72 -16.15
CA GLY A 30 15.73 35.83 -14.71
C GLY A 30 15.67 34.45 -14.09
N SER A 31 16.82 33.80 -13.94
CA SER A 31 17.00 32.66 -13.06
C SER A 31 16.83 33.19 -11.64
N LYS A 32 15.57 33.37 -11.23
CA LYS A 32 15.20 33.34 -9.82
C LYS A 32 15.87 32.09 -9.27
N GLY A 33 16.86 32.27 -8.39
CA GLY A 33 17.50 31.14 -7.74
C GLY A 33 16.41 30.31 -7.07
N SER A 34 16.27 29.06 -7.48
CA SER A 34 15.40 28.08 -6.85
C SER A 34 15.77 28.01 -5.37
N MET A 35 14.93 28.59 -4.51
CA MET A 35 15.19 28.65 -3.08
C MET A 35 14.32 27.62 -2.38
N VAL A 36 14.89 26.43 -2.19
CA VAL A 36 14.27 25.36 -1.40
C VAL A 36 13.87 25.91 -0.02
N PRO A 37 12.68 25.57 0.52
CA PRO A 37 12.25 26.04 1.83
C PRO A 37 13.26 25.63 2.89
N GLN A 38 13.50 26.54 3.84
CA GLN A 38 14.48 26.35 4.91
C GLN A 38 14.11 25.15 5.79
N MET A 39 15.08 24.64 6.54
CA MET A 39 14.92 23.42 7.32
C MET A 39 13.79 23.52 8.37
N ASP A 40 13.61 24.68 8.99
CA ASP A 40 12.50 24.97 9.90
C ASP A 40 11.13 24.84 9.21
N GLN A 41 11.04 25.24 7.94
CA GLN A 41 9.85 25.10 7.11
C GLN A 41 9.60 23.65 6.71
N GLN A 42 10.64 22.88 6.37
CA GLN A 42 10.52 21.43 6.12
C GLN A 42 10.03 20.68 7.36
N VAL A 43 10.61 21.00 8.53
CA VAL A 43 10.18 20.44 9.83
C VAL A 43 8.74 20.82 10.14
N THR A 44 8.37 22.07 9.93
CA THR A 44 6.99 22.54 10.11
C THR A 44 6.02 21.74 9.25
N MET A 45 6.40 21.45 8.00
CA MET A 45 5.55 20.69 7.09
C MET A 45 5.38 19.23 7.53
N MET A 46 6.44 18.58 7.99
CA MET A 46 6.36 17.23 8.57
C MET A 46 5.48 17.22 9.83
N ILE A 47 5.60 18.22 10.70
CA ILE A 47 4.77 18.35 11.91
C ILE A 47 3.29 18.49 11.55
N TYR A 48 2.95 19.35 10.57
CA TYR A 48 1.57 19.50 10.13
C TYR A 48 1.01 18.19 9.57
N HIS A 49 1.79 17.44 8.78
CA HIS A 49 1.39 16.13 8.29
C HIS A 49 1.14 15.13 9.42
N ASN A 50 2.10 14.96 10.32
CA ASN A 50 1.93 14.04 11.45
C ASN A 50 0.73 14.42 12.31
N ARG A 51 0.46 15.71 12.50
CA ARG A 51 -0.71 16.20 13.25
C ARG A 51 -2.03 15.79 12.59
N ILE A 52 -2.19 16.02 11.28
CA ILE A 52 -3.44 15.68 10.59
C ILE A 52 -3.63 14.15 10.49
N ARG A 53 -2.54 13.41 10.27
CA ARG A 53 -2.51 11.93 10.26
C ARG A 53 -2.85 11.34 11.63
N ASN A 54 -2.36 11.96 12.71
CA ASN A 54 -2.69 11.58 14.07
C ASN A 54 -4.16 11.87 14.41
N ALA A 55 -4.74 12.95 13.91
CA ALA A 55 -6.09 13.38 14.26
C ALA A 55 -7.23 12.47 13.75
N VAL A 56 -6.92 11.47 12.91
CA VAL A 56 -7.93 10.55 12.36
C VAL A 56 -8.49 9.63 13.46
N PRO A 57 -9.81 9.61 13.70
CA PRO A 57 -10.42 8.74 14.69
C PRO A 57 -10.44 7.28 14.22
N LYS A 58 -10.24 6.35 15.17
CA LYS A 58 -10.34 4.89 14.96
C LYS A 58 -9.43 4.32 13.85
N GLN A 59 -8.43 5.08 13.39
CA GLN A 59 -7.42 4.55 12.50
C GLN A 59 -6.53 3.55 13.24
N ILE A 60 -6.02 2.54 12.54
CA ILE A 60 -5.23 1.46 13.14
C ILE A 60 -3.86 1.22 12.52
N ASN A 61 -3.49 1.83 11.39
CA ASN A 61 -2.25 1.49 10.66
C ASN A 61 -1.40 2.69 10.18
N MET A 62 -1.77 3.91 10.55
CA MET A 62 -1.08 5.12 10.08
C MET A 62 0.36 5.16 10.59
N GLN A 63 1.34 5.28 9.69
CA GLN A 63 2.74 5.49 10.04
C GLN A 63 3.08 6.98 10.15
N CYS A 64 4.05 7.32 11.00
CA CYS A 64 4.59 8.67 11.05
C CYS A 64 5.65 8.92 9.98
N LEU A 65 5.68 10.18 9.52
CA LEU A 65 6.86 10.75 8.89
C LEU A 65 7.90 11.04 9.96
N VAL A 66 9.13 10.58 9.77
CA VAL A 66 10.22 10.69 10.76
C VAL A 66 11.46 11.33 10.19
N SER A 67 11.54 11.45 8.87
CA SER A 67 12.68 11.97 8.15
C SER A 67 12.28 13.08 7.18
N ILE A 68 13.18 14.06 7.06
CA ILE A 68 13.15 15.05 5.99
C ILE A 68 14.22 14.65 4.99
N ASP A 69 13.82 14.48 3.74
CA ASP A 69 14.74 14.20 2.65
C ASP A 69 14.91 15.47 1.81
N MET A 70 16.12 16.03 1.84
CA MET A 70 16.42 17.28 1.14
C MET A 70 16.45 17.11 -0.38
N LYS A 71 16.67 15.90 -0.92
CA LYS A 71 16.57 15.65 -2.36
C LYS A 71 15.11 15.67 -2.80
N LEU A 72 14.21 15.09 -2.00
CA LEU A 72 12.77 15.26 -2.21
C LEU A 72 12.37 16.74 -2.18
N ALA A 73 12.94 17.53 -1.27
CA ALA A 73 12.66 18.96 -1.20
C ALA A 73 13.19 19.73 -2.44
N GLU A 74 14.41 19.43 -2.90
CA GLU A 74 15.00 20.01 -4.10
C GLU A 74 14.17 19.70 -5.36
N GLU A 75 13.77 18.45 -5.53
CA GLU A 75 12.92 18.03 -6.65
C GLU A 75 11.51 18.65 -6.58
N ALA A 76 10.92 18.70 -5.38
CA ALA A 76 9.64 19.36 -5.18
C ALA A 76 9.73 20.86 -5.48
N GLN A 77 10.85 21.50 -5.16
CA GLN A 77 11.08 22.92 -5.48
C GLN A 77 11.15 23.14 -6.99
N LYS A 78 11.88 22.30 -7.74
CA LYS A 78 11.93 22.39 -9.21
C LYS A 78 10.53 22.35 -9.83
N ILE A 79 9.63 21.53 -9.28
CA ILE A 79 8.24 21.44 -9.75
C ILE A 79 7.48 22.70 -9.37
N ALA A 80 7.61 23.17 -8.12
CA ALA A 80 6.96 24.40 -7.66
C ALA A 80 7.38 25.63 -8.50
N ASP A 81 8.67 25.71 -8.85
CA ASP A 81 9.24 26.80 -9.67
C ASP A 81 8.62 26.89 -11.08
N THR A 82 8.06 25.79 -11.59
CA THR A 82 7.37 25.80 -12.89
C THR A 82 6.07 26.61 -12.87
N CYS A 83 5.50 26.85 -11.69
CA CYS A 83 4.18 27.42 -11.52
C CYS A 83 3.07 26.71 -12.33
N ASN A 84 3.29 25.44 -12.68
CA ASN A 84 2.28 24.64 -13.33
C ASN A 84 1.28 24.13 -12.29
N GLU A 85 0.00 24.17 -12.64
CA GLU A 85 -1.08 23.64 -11.84
C GLU A 85 -1.33 22.15 -12.10
N THR A 86 -0.88 21.64 -13.25
CA THR A 86 -0.97 20.22 -13.57
C THR A 86 0.28 19.47 -13.10
N MET A 87 0.07 18.32 -12.47
CA MET A 87 1.15 17.46 -12.01
C MET A 87 1.75 16.67 -13.18
N PRO A 88 3.04 16.30 -13.12
CA PRO A 88 3.62 15.38 -14.09
C PRO A 88 2.97 13.99 -14.01
N ASP A 89 2.63 13.39 -15.15
CA ASP A 89 1.94 12.09 -15.22
C ASP A 89 2.78 10.91 -14.68
N VAL A 90 4.11 11.04 -14.69
CA VAL A 90 5.05 9.98 -14.26
C VAL A 90 6.08 10.58 -13.31
N TRP A 91 6.09 10.10 -12.06
CA TRP A 91 7.04 10.49 -11.03
C TRP A 91 7.41 9.27 -10.16
N PRO A 92 8.70 9.02 -9.84
CA PRO A 92 9.13 7.85 -9.06
C PRO A 92 8.80 7.86 -7.56
N TYR A 93 8.25 8.95 -7.03
CA TYR A 93 7.92 9.19 -5.62
C TYR A 93 6.44 9.56 -5.50
N GLY A 94 5.90 9.50 -4.27
CA GLY A 94 4.60 10.10 -3.99
C GLY A 94 4.67 11.61 -4.17
N ILE A 95 3.62 12.23 -4.70
CA ILE A 95 3.60 13.67 -4.98
C ILE A 95 2.20 14.24 -4.72
N ALA A 96 2.14 15.44 -4.15
CA ALA A 96 0.90 16.22 -4.05
C ALA A 96 1.17 17.73 -4.09
N LEU A 97 0.28 18.46 -4.77
CA LEU A 97 0.37 19.89 -5.03
C LEU A 97 -0.88 20.57 -4.51
N HIS A 98 -0.68 21.68 -3.81
CA HIS A 98 -1.73 22.58 -3.39
C HIS A 98 -1.42 24.00 -3.87
N VAL A 99 -2.43 24.69 -4.39
CA VAL A 99 -2.34 26.08 -4.83
C VAL A 99 -3.22 26.91 -3.94
N THR A 100 -2.67 27.97 -3.37
CA THR A 100 -3.36 28.76 -2.35
C THR A 100 -2.97 30.22 -2.37
N THR A 101 -3.92 31.09 -2.03
CA THR A 101 -3.69 32.52 -1.75
C THR A 101 -3.39 32.78 -0.27
N SER A 102 -3.35 31.74 0.56
CA SER A 102 -3.13 31.85 2.00
C SER A 102 -1.78 32.49 2.33
N ARG A 103 -1.78 33.34 3.36
CA ARG A 103 -0.56 33.91 3.93
C ARG A 103 0.35 32.86 4.58
N ASN A 104 -0.18 31.68 4.90
CA ASN A 104 0.59 30.54 5.39
C ASN A 104 0.33 29.30 4.51
N PRO A 105 1.00 29.19 3.35
CA PRO A 105 0.72 28.12 2.38
C PRO A 105 0.94 26.70 2.91
N PHE A 106 1.95 26.48 3.77
CA PHE A 106 2.22 25.16 4.34
C PHE A 106 1.15 24.70 5.31
N LYS A 107 0.65 25.62 6.16
CA LYS A 107 -0.47 25.31 7.03
C LYS A 107 -1.74 25.02 6.22
N ASP A 108 -2.00 25.86 5.22
CA ASP A 108 -3.17 25.72 4.35
C ASP A 108 -3.19 24.41 3.56
N TYR A 109 -2.03 23.93 3.11
CA TYR A 109 -1.88 22.61 2.48
C TYR A 109 -2.40 21.48 3.37
N ALA A 110 -1.96 21.44 4.63
CA ALA A 110 -2.36 20.40 5.56
C ALA A 110 -3.82 20.54 5.99
N GLU A 111 -4.29 21.78 6.18
CA GLU A 111 -5.69 22.06 6.51
C GLU A 111 -6.63 21.68 5.37
N LYS A 112 -6.25 21.94 4.11
CA LYS A 112 -7.03 21.54 2.94
C LYS A 112 -7.11 20.02 2.81
N ALA A 113 -5.99 19.30 3.01
CA ALA A 113 -6.02 17.84 3.02
C ALA A 113 -6.96 17.29 4.10
N LYS A 114 -6.99 17.92 5.28
CA LYS A 114 -7.95 17.59 6.35
C LYS A 114 -9.39 17.92 5.98
N GLU A 115 -9.65 19.06 5.37
CA GLU A 115 -11.00 19.46 4.95
C GLU A 115 -11.59 18.44 3.97
N VAL A 116 -10.79 17.96 3.02
CA VAL A 116 -11.17 16.91 2.06
C VAL A 116 -11.48 15.61 2.77
N HIS A 117 -10.62 15.18 3.71
CA HIS A 117 -10.87 14.01 4.55
C HIS A 117 -12.24 14.09 5.27
N ASP A 118 -12.52 15.24 5.88
CA ASP A 118 -13.69 15.40 6.75
C ASP A 118 -15.01 15.54 5.97
N HIS A 119 -14.98 16.13 4.77
CA HIS A 119 -16.21 16.56 4.09
C HIS A 119 -16.37 16.06 2.65
N SER A 120 -15.29 15.61 1.99
CA SER A 120 -15.29 15.38 0.53
C SER A 120 -14.87 13.97 0.12
N PHE A 121 -14.40 13.16 1.08
CA PHE A 121 -13.97 11.78 0.83
C PHE A 121 -14.93 10.77 1.46
N GLU A 122 -15.56 9.97 0.62
CA GLU A 122 -16.40 8.85 1.05
C GLU A 122 -15.55 7.60 1.26
N TYR A 123 -15.17 7.41 2.52
CA TYR A 123 -14.24 6.38 2.92
C TYR A 123 -14.71 4.95 2.62
N ALA A 124 -16.01 4.66 2.75
CA ALA A 124 -16.57 3.32 2.55
C ALA A 124 -16.38 2.77 1.13
N ASN A 125 -16.45 3.66 0.13
CA ASN A 125 -16.42 3.29 -1.28
C ASN A 125 -15.13 3.77 -1.98
N ASN A 126 -14.17 4.32 -1.23
CA ASN A 126 -12.95 4.94 -1.78
C ASN A 126 -13.25 6.05 -2.82
N GLN A 127 -14.35 6.79 -2.63
CA GLN A 127 -14.82 7.80 -3.58
C GLN A 127 -14.58 9.21 -3.08
N CYS A 128 -14.47 10.16 -4.00
CA CYS A 128 -14.25 11.56 -3.68
C CYS A 128 -15.15 12.43 -4.56
N THR A 129 -15.78 13.45 -3.98
CA THR A 129 -16.79 14.25 -4.67
C THR A 129 -16.14 15.31 -5.56
N ASN A 130 -16.03 15.05 -6.87
CA ASN A 130 -15.73 15.99 -7.96
C ASN A 130 -14.59 17.02 -7.74
N MET A 131 -13.56 16.67 -6.98
CA MET A 131 -12.39 17.52 -6.74
C MET A 131 -11.09 16.73 -6.87
N GLU A 132 -10.88 16.07 -8.01
CA GLU A 132 -9.82 15.08 -8.25
C GLU A 132 -8.45 15.49 -7.70
N ARG A 133 -7.98 16.71 -8.00
CA ARG A 133 -6.72 17.27 -7.49
C ARG A 133 -6.66 17.37 -5.96
N MET A 134 -7.74 17.82 -5.33
CA MET A 134 -7.84 17.91 -3.86
C MET A 134 -7.91 16.51 -3.23
N CYS A 135 -8.49 15.54 -3.94
CA CYS A 135 -8.50 14.14 -3.54
C CYS A 135 -7.11 13.53 -3.63
N GLU A 136 -6.32 13.84 -4.65
CA GLU A 136 -4.92 13.43 -4.74
C GLU A 136 -4.08 14.00 -3.60
N LEU A 137 -4.27 15.28 -3.29
CA LEU A 137 -3.68 15.94 -2.12
C LEU A 137 -3.99 15.17 -0.82
N PHE A 138 -5.28 14.92 -0.57
CA PHE A 138 -5.72 14.15 0.60
C PHE A 138 -5.11 12.74 0.60
N ARG A 139 -5.25 11.99 -0.50
CA ARG A 139 -4.78 10.60 -0.60
C ARG A 139 -3.30 10.48 -0.31
N GLN A 140 -2.49 11.39 -0.86
CA GLN A 140 -1.05 11.36 -0.66
C GLN A 140 -0.67 11.80 0.76
N ALA A 141 -1.24 12.90 1.28
CA ALA A 141 -0.91 13.39 2.62
C ALA A 141 -1.33 12.40 3.73
N TYR A 142 -2.37 11.61 3.50
CA TYR A 142 -2.90 10.60 4.43
C TYR A 142 -2.51 9.16 4.09
N TRP A 143 -1.64 8.92 3.09
CA TRP A 143 -1.23 7.56 2.74
C TRP A 143 -0.55 6.88 3.93
N TYR A 144 -1.01 5.69 4.34
CA TYR A 144 -0.63 5.10 5.62
C TYR A 144 0.86 4.80 5.73
N GLU A 145 1.50 4.39 4.63
CA GLU A 145 2.95 4.21 4.54
C GLU A 145 3.62 5.56 4.43
N ALA A 146 4.56 5.81 5.33
CA ALA A 146 5.23 7.08 5.39
C ALA A 146 6.61 6.88 6.01
N ASP A 147 7.63 7.53 5.44
CA ASP A 147 8.92 7.67 6.09
C ASP A 147 9.48 9.07 5.94
N ALA A 148 9.80 9.45 4.70
CA ALA A 148 10.41 10.72 4.36
C ALA A 148 9.46 11.65 3.62
N ILE A 149 9.62 12.94 3.86
CA ILE A 149 8.95 14.03 3.13
C ILE A 149 9.97 15.12 2.77
N GLY A 150 9.77 15.76 1.62
CA GLY A 150 10.45 17.00 1.28
C GLY A 150 9.55 17.87 0.40
N CYS A 151 9.51 19.17 0.68
CA CYS A 151 8.57 20.08 0.03
C CYS A 151 9.24 21.29 -0.61
N GLY A 152 8.66 21.74 -1.71
CA GLY A 152 8.97 22.98 -2.41
C GLY A 152 7.83 23.98 -2.29
N LYS A 153 8.16 25.27 -2.44
CA LYS A 153 7.19 26.36 -2.46
C LYS A 153 7.67 27.46 -3.38
N GLU A 154 6.83 27.88 -4.32
CA GLU A 154 7.09 29.07 -5.14
C GLU A 154 5.88 30.01 -5.15
N LYS A 155 6.16 31.32 -5.24
CA LYS A 155 5.15 32.35 -5.43
C LYS A 155 4.88 32.59 -6.92
N CYS A 156 3.70 32.19 -7.37
CA CYS A 156 3.25 32.24 -8.75
C CYS A 156 2.20 33.34 -8.91
N GLY A 157 2.64 34.59 -9.07
CA GLY A 157 1.76 35.75 -9.06
C GLY A 157 1.16 35.98 -7.67
N ASP A 158 -0.17 35.93 -7.57
CA ASP A 158 -0.91 36.13 -6.32
C ASP A 158 -1.17 34.84 -5.53
N VAL A 159 -0.83 33.67 -6.11
CA VAL A 159 -0.94 32.37 -5.47
C VAL A 159 0.44 31.82 -5.09
N ALA A 160 0.46 30.90 -4.15
CA ALA A 160 1.61 30.09 -3.80
C ALA A 160 1.36 28.63 -4.23
N HIS A 161 2.32 28.04 -4.93
CA HIS A 161 2.34 26.62 -5.24
C HIS A 161 3.15 25.92 -4.16
N VAL A 162 2.55 24.95 -3.48
CA VAL A 162 3.22 24.10 -2.50
C VAL A 162 3.20 22.67 -3.01
N VAL A 163 4.38 22.12 -3.26
CA VAL A 163 4.56 20.74 -3.74
C VAL A 163 5.26 19.96 -2.64
N CYS A 164 4.77 18.77 -2.31
CA CYS A 164 5.49 17.83 -1.44
C CYS A 164 5.70 16.52 -2.16
N LEU A 165 6.91 15.97 -1.99
CA LEU A 165 7.30 14.64 -2.40
C LEU A 165 7.45 13.74 -1.18
N TYR A 166 7.15 12.46 -1.35
CA TYR A 166 7.03 11.47 -0.28
C TYR A 166 7.74 10.17 -0.65
N SER A 167 8.34 9.50 0.32
CA SER A 167 8.99 8.20 0.11
C SER A 167 8.05 7.11 -0.42
N TYR A 168 6.75 7.21 -0.16
CA TYR A 168 5.72 6.28 -0.64
C TYR A 168 4.68 6.98 -1.49
N ARG A 169 4.29 6.33 -2.59
CA ARG A 169 3.27 6.82 -3.53
C ARG A 169 1.90 6.30 -3.16
N GLN A 170 0.91 7.18 -3.15
CA GLN A 170 -0.49 6.79 -2.96
C GLN A 170 -1.03 5.94 -4.12
N ASN A 171 -1.99 5.06 -3.81
CA ASN A 171 -2.75 4.31 -4.80
C ASN A 171 -4.19 4.82 -4.86
N SER A 172 -4.58 5.40 -6.00
CA SER A 172 -5.91 5.96 -6.20
C SER A 172 -7.03 4.92 -6.12
N LYS A 173 -6.70 3.64 -6.35
CA LYS A 173 -7.65 2.51 -6.27
C LYS A 173 -7.86 1.98 -4.86
N SER A 174 -7.17 2.53 -3.85
CA SER A 174 -7.24 2.08 -2.47
C SER A 174 -7.51 3.24 -1.50
N ILE A 175 -8.14 2.94 -0.38
CA ILE A 175 -8.31 3.90 0.71
C ILE A 175 -6.93 4.26 1.32
N PRO A 176 -6.69 5.52 1.74
CA PRO A 176 -5.33 5.94 2.15
C PRO A 176 -4.81 5.31 3.44
N PHE A 177 -5.69 4.92 4.35
CA PHE A 177 -5.37 4.26 5.62
C PHE A 177 -6.52 3.36 6.01
N ILE A 178 -6.42 2.63 7.13
CA ILE A 178 -7.49 1.79 7.70
C ILE A 178 -8.09 2.47 8.93
N SER A 179 -9.40 2.70 8.92
CA SER A 179 -10.24 3.16 10.01
C SER A 179 -11.20 2.05 10.36
N ALA A 180 -11.08 1.51 11.57
CA ALA A 180 -11.85 0.37 12.02
C ALA A 180 -13.02 0.85 12.90
N PRO A 181 -14.26 0.90 12.38
CA PRO A 181 -15.41 1.15 13.21
C PRO A 181 -15.73 -0.09 14.07
N PHE A 182 -15.86 0.12 15.37
CA PHE A 182 -16.33 -0.84 16.39
C PHE A 182 -15.35 -1.96 16.79
N GLY A 183 -14.86 -1.90 18.04
CA GLY A 183 -14.29 -3.04 18.78
C GLY A 183 -12.89 -3.51 18.40
N ILE A 184 -12.34 -3.11 17.25
CA ILE A 184 -10.96 -3.43 16.86
C ILE A 184 -10.01 -2.43 17.54
N THR A 185 -9.34 -2.88 18.60
CA THR A 185 -8.34 -2.08 19.32
C THR A 185 -6.89 -2.45 18.93
N SER A 186 -6.71 -3.46 18.08
CA SER A 186 -5.39 -3.91 17.63
C SER A 186 -4.82 -2.94 16.60
N LYS A 187 -3.77 -2.24 17.02
CA LYS A 187 -2.96 -1.36 16.19
C LYS A 187 -2.11 -2.21 15.23
N LEU A 188 -2.15 -1.92 13.95
CA LEU A 188 -1.46 -2.60 12.84
C LEU A 188 -0.22 -1.82 12.41
N CYS A 189 0.80 -1.82 13.26
CA CYS A 189 2.09 -1.24 12.92
C CYS A 189 2.97 -2.24 12.14
N SER A 190 3.77 -1.75 11.18
CA SER A 190 4.73 -2.58 10.45
C SER A 190 5.91 -2.97 11.35
N SER A 191 6.67 -3.98 10.95
CA SER A 191 7.92 -4.38 11.62
C SER A 191 8.96 -3.26 11.63
N GLU A 192 8.95 -2.38 10.62
CA GLU A 192 9.84 -1.22 10.52
C GLU A 192 9.45 -0.10 11.49
N LYS A 193 8.16 0.06 11.77
CA LYS A 193 7.61 1.09 12.66
C LYS A 193 6.69 0.51 13.73
N PRO A 194 7.19 -0.39 14.61
CA PRO A 194 6.36 -1.26 15.43
C PRO A 194 5.69 -0.57 16.63
N VAL A 195 6.04 0.70 16.91
CA VAL A 195 5.58 1.41 18.11
C VAL A 195 4.38 2.27 17.77
N TRP A 196 3.29 2.12 18.51
CA TRP A 196 2.19 3.08 18.44
C TRP A 196 2.41 4.26 19.37
N ASP A 197 2.92 5.35 18.82
CA ASP A 197 3.07 6.63 19.50
C ASP A 197 1.71 7.37 19.60
N LYS A 198 1.46 8.02 20.75
CA LYS A 198 0.18 8.72 20.99
C LYS A 198 0.02 9.99 20.15
N GLU A 199 1.13 10.60 19.76
CA GLU A 199 1.23 11.86 19.02
C GLU A 199 1.49 11.64 17.53
N GLN A 200 2.12 10.52 17.16
CA GLN A 200 2.64 10.28 15.82
C GLN A 200 2.18 8.95 15.18
N ARG A 201 1.49 8.06 15.92
CA ARG A 201 1.00 6.75 15.44
C ARG A 201 2.15 5.75 15.20
N CYS A 202 2.11 4.88 14.19
CA CYS A 202 3.12 3.83 14.00
C CYS A 202 4.50 4.42 13.67
N CYS A 203 5.44 4.28 14.61
CA CYS A 203 6.76 4.91 14.60
C CYS A 203 7.88 3.96 15.04
N VAL A 204 9.11 4.42 14.88
CA VAL A 204 10.32 3.79 15.43
C VAL A 204 10.45 4.11 16.93
N ARG A 205 11.07 3.21 17.72
CA ARG A 205 11.43 3.50 19.13
C ARG A 205 12.45 4.64 19.15
N ARG A 206 12.24 5.66 20.00
CA ARG A 206 13.29 6.63 20.32
C ARG A 206 14.44 5.91 21.02
N GLN A 207 15.67 6.08 20.56
CA GLN A 207 16.85 5.66 21.31
C GLN A 207 17.04 6.63 22.49
N GLY A 208 16.79 6.15 23.71
CA GLY A 208 17.29 6.80 24.94
C GLY A 208 16.32 7.65 25.77
N ASP A 209 15.00 7.42 25.73
CA ASP A 209 14.06 8.16 26.59
C ASP A 209 13.30 7.23 27.55
N ASP A 210 13.82 7.12 28.78
CA ASP A 210 13.16 6.50 29.95
C ASP A 210 12.28 7.52 30.71
N THR A 211 11.99 8.69 30.14
CA THR A 211 11.17 9.71 30.79
C THR A 211 9.91 10.06 30.01
N ASP A 212 8.79 10.11 30.72
CA ASP A 212 7.44 10.46 30.24
C ASP A 212 7.32 11.96 29.91
N ASN A 213 8.17 12.45 29.00
CA ASN A 213 8.08 13.80 28.46
C ASN A 213 8.53 13.84 26.99
N SER A 214 7.56 13.63 26.10
CA SER A 214 7.68 13.62 24.64
C SER A 214 8.49 14.81 24.09
N THR A 215 9.77 14.58 23.77
CA THR A 215 10.51 15.49 22.89
C THR A 215 10.87 14.79 21.57
N VAL A 216 10.66 15.52 20.48
CA VAL A 216 10.67 15.00 19.10
C VAL A 216 12.09 14.67 18.67
N SER A 217 12.39 13.39 18.42
CA SER A 217 13.59 12.95 17.70
C SER A 217 13.25 12.79 16.21
N PHE A 218 13.57 13.79 15.39
CA PHE A 218 13.50 13.71 13.94
C PHE A 218 14.90 13.40 13.38
N ILE A 219 14.96 12.55 12.35
CA ILE A 219 16.22 12.22 11.68
C ILE A 219 16.33 13.09 10.44
N VAL A 220 17.31 13.99 10.43
CA VAL A 220 17.69 14.70 9.20
C VAL A 220 18.56 13.75 8.39
N SER A 221 17.99 13.09 7.39
CA SER A 221 18.77 12.22 6.51
C SER A 221 19.36 13.05 5.38
N SER A 222 20.68 13.18 5.37
CA SER A 222 21.45 13.63 4.20
C SER A 222 21.76 12.48 3.23
N LYS A 223 21.41 11.24 3.62
CA LYS A 223 21.59 10.05 2.79
C LYS A 223 20.36 9.85 1.91
N PRO A 224 20.53 9.66 0.58
CA PRO A 224 19.41 9.50 -0.34
C PRO A 224 18.48 8.36 0.10
N PHE A 225 17.17 8.63 0.12
CA PHE A 225 16.22 7.58 -0.15
C PHE A 225 16.28 7.30 -1.66
N GLU A 226 16.91 6.20 -2.06
CA GLU A 226 16.69 5.67 -3.40
C GLU A 226 15.24 5.17 -3.45
N PRO A 227 14.47 5.48 -4.51
CA PRO A 227 13.21 4.79 -4.72
C PRO A 227 13.52 3.30 -4.63
N ALA A 228 12.74 2.54 -3.85
CA ALA A 228 12.95 1.10 -3.75
C ALA A 228 13.12 0.55 -5.17
N GLU A 229 14.32 0.03 -5.50
CA GLU A 229 14.54 -0.54 -6.81
C GLU A 229 13.45 -1.58 -7.01
N PRO A 230 12.68 -1.53 -8.12
CA PRO A 230 11.88 -2.69 -8.47
C PRO A 230 12.86 -3.86 -8.49
N SER A 231 12.60 -4.88 -7.66
CA SER A 231 13.43 -6.07 -7.59
C SER A 231 13.80 -6.48 -9.00
N LYS A 232 15.11 -6.47 -9.32
CA LYS A 232 15.59 -6.75 -10.68
C LYS A 232 14.86 -7.97 -11.21
N PRO A 233 14.26 -7.92 -12.41
CA PRO A 233 13.81 -9.13 -13.07
C PRO A 233 14.99 -10.11 -13.05
N VAL A 234 14.74 -11.34 -12.62
CA VAL A 234 15.72 -12.42 -12.79
C VAL A 234 16.09 -12.42 -14.27
N GLU A 235 17.36 -12.18 -14.58
CA GLU A 235 17.84 -12.25 -15.97
C GLU A 235 17.41 -13.61 -16.55
N PRO A 236 16.77 -13.62 -17.72
CA PRO A 236 16.53 -14.88 -18.42
C PRO A 236 17.89 -15.57 -18.58
N ALA A 237 17.95 -16.86 -18.23
CA ALA A 237 19.12 -17.67 -18.53
C ALA A 237 19.48 -17.49 -20.03
N LYS A 238 20.77 -17.27 -20.32
CA LYS A 238 21.27 -17.14 -21.69
C LYS A 238 20.70 -18.28 -22.56
N PRO A 239 20.21 -18.00 -23.77
CA PRO A 239 19.81 -19.06 -24.69
C PRO A 239 21.01 -19.99 -24.89
N VAL A 240 20.79 -21.28 -24.71
CA VAL A 240 21.74 -22.31 -25.16
C VAL A 240 21.81 -22.20 -26.69
N GLU A 241 23.02 -22.11 -27.24
CA GLU A 241 23.21 -22.09 -28.69
C GLU A 241 22.53 -23.31 -29.33
N PRO A 242 21.77 -23.12 -30.42
CA PRO A 242 21.16 -24.23 -31.11
C PRO A 242 22.26 -25.14 -31.68
N ALA A 243 22.15 -26.44 -31.40
CA ALA A 243 22.96 -27.45 -32.06
C ALA A 243 22.76 -27.37 -33.59
N LYS A 244 23.85 -27.60 -34.35
CA LYS A 244 23.81 -27.61 -35.82
C LYS A 244 22.70 -28.54 -36.34
N PRO A 245 22.03 -28.17 -37.43
CA PRO A 245 21.00 -29.03 -38.03
C PRO A 245 21.62 -30.36 -38.47
N VAL A 246 21.00 -31.46 -38.08
CA VAL A 246 21.24 -32.78 -38.70
C VAL A 246 20.43 -32.81 -39.99
N GLU A 247 21.04 -33.27 -41.09
CA GLU A 247 20.36 -33.40 -42.38
C GLU A 247 19.10 -34.29 -42.25
N PRO A 248 17.99 -33.91 -42.91
CA PRO A 248 16.75 -34.67 -42.82
C PRO A 248 16.89 -36.01 -43.53
N ALA A 249 16.56 -37.09 -42.81
CA ALA A 249 16.32 -38.40 -43.42
C ALA A 249 15.08 -38.33 -44.35
N LYS A 250 15.09 -39.16 -45.40
CA LYS A 250 14.00 -39.23 -46.41
C LYS A 250 12.63 -39.47 -45.76
N PRO A 251 11.54 -38.93 -46.34
CA PRO A 251 10.21 -39.04 -45.75
C PRO A 251 9.70 -40.48 -45.75
N VAL A 252 9.12 -40.90 -44.63
CA VAL A 252 8.26 -42.08 -44.53
C VAL A 252 6.82 -41.63 -44.75
N GLU A 253 6.04 -42.40 -45.51
CA GLU A 253 4.63 -42.10 -45.80
C GLU A 253 3.76 -41.95 -44.54
N PRO A 254 2.75 -41.07 -44.56
CA PRO A 254 2.04 -40.66 -43.36
C PRO A 254 1.01 -41.70 -42.91
N THR A 255 1.02 -42.01 -41.61
CA THR A 255 -0.12 -42.61 -40.92
C THR A 255 -1.05 -41.50 -40.42
N GLU A 256 -2.36 -41.79 -40.40
CA GLU A 256 -3.42 -40.82 -40.06
C GLU A 256 -3.22 -40.15 -38.69
N PRO A 257 -3.55 -38.85 -38.54
CA PRO A 257 -3.29 -38.11 -37.31
C PRO A 257 -4.30 -38.42 -36.20
N PRO A 258 -3.86 -38.51 -34.93
CA PRO A 258 -4.76 -38.51 -33.78
C PRO A 258 -5.35 -37.12 -33.53
N LYS A 259 -6.52 -37.08 -32.87
CA LYS A 259 -7.28 -35.85 -32.58
C LYS A 259 -6.45 -34.78 -31.83
N PRO A 260 -6.73 -33.48 -32.04
CA PRO A 260 -5.98 -32.39 -31.41
C PRO A 260 -6.12 -32.41 -29.89
N VAL A 261 -4.98 -32.31 -29.20
CA VAL A 261 -4.91 -31.93 -27.78
C VAL A 261 -5.02 -30.41 -27.70
N GLU A 262 -5.87 -29.91 -26.80
CA GLU A 262 -6.05 -28.47 -26.56
C GLU A 262 -4.73 -27.79 -26.16
N PRO A 263 -4.48 -26.55 -26.62
CA PRO A 263 -3.26 -25.83 -26.28
C PRO A 263 -3.24 -25.43 -24.79
N THR A 264 -2.20 -25.88 -24.08
CA THR A 264 -1.82 -25.34 -22.77
C THR A 264 -1.55 -23.84 -22.87
N LYS A 265 -2.36 -23.07 -22.14
CA LYS A 265 -2.31 -21.61 -22.02
C LYS A 265 -1.00 -21.13 -21.36
N PRO A 266 -0.44 -19.97 -21.75
CA PRO A 266 0.78 -19.42 -21.16
C PRO A 266 0.63 -19.07 -19.67
N ALA A 267 1.68 -19.35 -18.90
CA ALA A 267 1.76 -19.11 -17.47
C ALA A 267 1.93 -17.61 -17.15
N ASN A 268 0.81 -16.93 -16.86
CA ASN A 268 0.79 -15.78 -15.96
C ASN A 268 -0.62 -15.57 -15.39
N ILE A 269 -0.92 -16.20 -14.25
CA ILE A 269 -2.10 -15.92 -13.40
C ILE A 269 -1.71 -16.35 -11.98
N SER A 270 -1.91 -15.52 -10.96
CA SER A 270 -2.09 -16.02 -9.59
C SER A 270 -3.25 -17.01 -9.62
N SER A 271 -2.97 -18.31 -9.56
CA SER A 271 -4.00 -19.30 -9.83
C SER A 271 -4.85 -19.43 -8.56
N TYR A 272 -6.11 -19.03 -8.67
CA TYR A 272 -7.04 -19.14 -7.55
C TYR A 272 -7.44 -20.60 -7.35
N VAL A 273 -7.28 -21.10 -6.14
CA VAL A 273 -7.65 -22.46 -5.72
C VAL A 273 -8.86 -22.40 -4.80
N GLY A 274 -9.76 -23.37 -4.91
CA GLY A 274 -10.93 -23.45 -4.04
C GLY A 274 -10.52 -23.69 -2.59
N LEU A 275 -11.06 -22.90 -1.67
CA LEU A 275 -10.97 -23.14 -0.24
C LEU A 275 -12.22 -23.91 0.20
N MET A 276 -12.02 -25.11 0.70
CA MET A 276 -13.09 -26.01 1.14
C MET A 276 -13.10 -26.14 2.65
N ARG A 277 -14.29 -26.33 3.20
CA ARG A 277 -14.49 -26.64 4.60
C ARG A 277 -14.73 -28.14 4.77
N PHE A 278 -14.07 -28.72 5.76
CA PHE A 278 -14.21 -30.13 6.12
C PHE A 278 -14.58 -30.28 7.60
N TRP A 279 -15.29 -31.35 7.91
CA TRP A 279 -15.55 -31.79 9.27
C TRP A 279 -14.81 -33.10 9.52
N ASP A 280 -13.94 -33.11 10.52
CA ASP A 280 -13.30 -34.33 11.01
C ASP A 280 -14.10 -34.87 12.19
N GLY A 281 -14.89 -35.93 11.96
CA GLY A 281 -15.70 -36.55 13.01
C GLY A 281 -14.91 -37.30 14.07
N GLN A 282 -13.68 -37.73 13.76
CA GLN A 282 -12.82 -38.46 14.68
C GLN A 282 -12.21 -37.51 15.71
N GLU A 283 -11.72 -36.35 15.26
CA GLU A 283 -11.15 -35.32 16.13
C GLU A 283 -12.18 -34.24 16.56
N ARG A 284 -13.40 -34.30 16.01
CA ARG A 284 -14.52 -33.37 16.26
C ARG A 284 -14.17 -31.90 16.00
N ARG A 285 -13.59 -31.62 14.84
CA ARG A 285 -13.09 -30.28 14.48
C ARG A 285 -13.41 -29.88 13.04
N ASN A 286 -13.44 -28.56 12.80
CA ASN A 286 -13.59 -27.98 11.46
C ASN A 286 -12.20 -27.69 10.88
N LEU A 287 -12.01 -28.01 9.60
CA LEU A 287 -10.76 -27.79 8.87
C LEU A 287 -11.07 -26.98 7.60
N LEU A 288 -10.16 -26.07 7.25
CA LEU A 288 -10.13 -25.39 5.96
C LEU A 288 -8.92 -25.87 5.16
N ALA A 289 -9.15 -26.26 3.91
CA ALA A 289 -8.10 -26.80 3.06
C ALA A 289 -8.42 -26.60 1.59
N THR A 290 -7.37 -26.60 0.75
CA THR A 290 -7.53 -26.49 -0.72
C THR A 290 -7.84 -27.84 -1.37
N SER A 291 -7.59 -28.95 -0.67
CA SER A 291 -8.00 -30.29 -1.08
C SER A 291 -7.98 -31.26 0.09
N GLU A 292 -8.73 -32.36 0.00
CA GLU A 292 -8.66 -33.43 0.99
C GLU A 292 -7.23 -33.99 1.11
N ALA A 293 -6.49 -34.10 0.01
CA ALA A 293 -5.12 -34.62 0.00
C ALA A 293 -4.15 -33.81 0.89
N THR A 294 -4.38 -32.50 1.05
CA THR A 294 -3.53 -31.65 1.91
C THR A 294 -3.72 -31.92 3.40
N ILE A 295 -4.89 -32.41 3.80
CA ILE A 295 -5.21 -32.68 5.20
C ILE A 295 -5.22 -34.18 5.52
N ASN A 296 -5.47 -35.05 4.56
CA ASN A 296 -5.58 -36.50 4.76
C ASN A 296 -4.80 -37.30 3.70
N PRO A 297 -3.47 -37.07 3.58
CA PRO A 297 -2.67 -37.68 2.50
C PRO A 297 -2.69 -39.21 2.56
N ASP A 298 -2.62 -39.79 3.76
CA ASP A 298 -2.57 -41.24 3.98
C ASP A 298 -3.96 -41.87 4.16
N LYS A 299 -5.05 -41.10 3.96
CA LYS A 299 -6.43 -41.51 4.23
C LYS A 299 -6.66 -42.08 5.64
N SER A 300 -5.87 -41.61 6.61
CA SER A 300 -5.91 -42.05 8.00
C SER A 300 -7.14 -41.53 8.74
N ARG A 301 -7.67 -40.36 8.35
CA ARG A 301 -8.92 -39.78 8.89
C ARG A 301 -10.13 -40.40 8.21
N LYS A 302 -10.71 -41.42 8.85
CA LYS A 302 -11.83 -42.21 8.31
C LYS A 302 -13.20 -41.51 8.40
N GLN A 303 -13.33 -40.44 9.18
CA GLN A 303 -14.57 -39.70 9.40
C GLN A 303 -14.49 -38.25 8.88
N LEU A 304 -13.69 -38.02 7.84
CA LEU A 304 -13.56 -36.72 7.22
C LEU A 304 -14.70 -36.50 6.21
N SER A 305 -15.46 -35.43 6.37
CA SER A 305 -16.57 -35.05 5.48
C SER A 305 -16.29 -33.70 4.83
N ASN A 306 -16.41 -33.62 3.50
CA ASN A 306 -16.34 -32.35 2.78
C ASN A 306 -17.69 -31.61 2.89
N LEU A 307 -17.67 -30.40 3.43
CA LEU A 307 -18.84 -29.55 3.63
C LEU A 307 -19.05 -28.53 2.50
N GLY A 308 -18.15 -28.48 1.52
CA GLY A 308 -18.25 -27.64 0.34
C GLY A 308 -17.22 -26.51 0.29
N ALA A 309 -17.21 -25.81 -0.85
CA ALA A 309 -16.38 -24.65 -1.08
C ALA A 309 -16.96 -23.41 -0.38
N ILE A 310 -16.12 -22.67 0.33
CA ILE A 310 -16.48 -21.44 1.03
C ILE A 310 -15.94 -20.19 0.33
N GLY A 311 -15.02 -20.37 -0.62
CA GLY A 311 -14.42 -19.31 -1.42
C GLY A 311 -13.24 -19.83 -2.23
N LYS A 312 -12.45 -18.91 -2.78
CA LYS A 312 -11.15 -19.18 -3.41
C LYS A 312 -10.07 -18.35 -2.76
N ILE A 313 -8.86 -18.89 -2.68
CA ILE A 313 -7.65 -18.21 -2.22
C ILE A 313 -6.58 -18.31 -3.31
N ALA A 314 -5.59 -17.42 -3.29
CA ALA A 314 -4.48 -17.50 -4.25
C ALA A 314 -3.51 -18.61 -3.85
N ASP A 315 -3.03 -19.39 -4.83
CA ASP A 315 -2.06 -20.48 -4.62
C ASP A 315 -0.64 -19.97 -4.34
N ARG A 316 -0.34 -18.76 -4.80
CA ARG A 316 0.97 -18.12 -4.70
C ARG A 316 0.83 -16.61 -4.50
N ALA A 317 1.83 -15.99 -3.89
CA ALA A 317 1.99 -14.55 -3.95
C ALA A 317 2.25 -14.14 -5.42
N GLY A 318 1.56 -13.11 -5.89
CA GLY A 318 1.65 -12.62 -7.26
C GLY A 318 1.85 -11.11 -7.29
N THR A 319 2.50 -10.61 -8.34
CA THR A 319 2.75 -9.17 -8.54
C THR A 319 1.48 -8.36 -8.80
N ASP A 320 0.41 -9.03 -9.25
CA ASP A 320 -0.88 -8.40 -9.57
C ASP A 320 -1.65 -7.97 -8.31
N CYS A 321 -1.33 -8.57 -7.16
CA CYS A 321 -1.93 -8.24 -5.88
C CYS A 321 -0.84 -8.19 -4.78
N PRO A 322 -0.14 -7.05 -4.64
CA PRO A 322 0.91 -6.87 -3.64
C PRO A 322 0.43 -7.05 -2.19
N GLN A 323 -0.86 -6.94 -1.95
CA GLN A 323 -1.50 -7.06 -0.63
C GLN A 323 -1.80 -8.50 -0.22
N LEU A 324 -1.42 -9.49 -1.03
CA LEU A 324 -1.54 -10.90 -0.68
C LEU A 324 -0.69 -11.22 0.55
N MET A 325 -1.34 -11.74 1.58
CA MET A 325 -0.73 -12.21 2.81
C MET A 325 -0.90 -13.73 2.92
N PRO A 326 0.08 -14.45 3.45
CA PRO A 326 -0.03 -15.89 3.67
C PRO A 326 -1.11 -16.20 4.71
N ILE A 327 -1.94 -17.20 4.42
CA ILE A 327 -2.89 -17.76 5.37
C ILE A 327 -2.19 -18.87 6.16
N TYR A 328 -1.87 -18.58 7.41
CA TYR A 328 -1.30 -19.54 8.35
C TYR A 328 -2.39 -20.43 8.92
N TRP A 329 -2.15 -21.74 8.91
CA TRP A 329 -2.97 -22.72 9.60
C TRP A 329 -2.35 -23.04 10.95
N LEU A 330 -3.06 -22.68 12.03
CA LEU A 330 -2.61 -22.85 13.40
C LEU A 330 -3.49 -23.85 14.14
N TYR A 331 -2.88 -24.74 14.92
CA TYR A 331 -3.57 -25.77 15.68
C TYR A 331 -3.22 -25.70 17.17
N LYS A 332 -4.23 -25.60 18.03
CA LYS A 332 -4.09 -25.68 19.50
C LYS A 332 -4.61 -27.02 19.98
N GLY A 333 -3.84 -27.71 20.83
CA GLY A 333 -4.15 -29.06 21.32
C GLY A 333 -5.42 -29.18 22.17
N ARG A 334 -5.58 -30.34 22.85
CA ARG A 334 -6.74 -30.83 23.64
C ARG A 334 -8.01 -29.93 23.66
N GLY A 335 -9.01 -30.33 22.86
CA GLY A 335 -10.22 -29.55 22.55
C GLY A 335 -10.10 -28.78 21.22
N GLY A 336 -9.22 -29.24 20.33
CA GLY A 336 -8.43 -28.40 19.45
C GLY A 336 -9.16 -27.69 18.32
N THR A 337 -8.81 -26.43 18.15
CA THR A 337 -9.40 -25.53 17.17
C THR A 337 -8.37 -25.18 16.13
N ASP A 338 -8.65 -25.56 14.89
CA ASP A 338 -7.87 -25.08 13.76
C ASP A 338 -8.28 -23.63 13.48
N THR A 339 -7.29 -22.74 13.40
CA THR A 339 -7.47 -21.31 13.14
C THR A 339 -6.64 -20.93 11.95
N TYR A 340 -7.28 -20.29 10.98
CA TYR A 340 -6.69 -19.85 9.72
C TYR A 340 -6.58 -18.33 9.75
N THR A 341 -5.37 -17.79 9.64
CA THR A 341 -5.18 -16.35 9.82
C THR A 341 -4.04 -15.74 9.01
N LEU A 342 -4.16 -14.46 8.71
CA LEU A 342 -3.06 -13.66 8.14
C LEU A 342 -2.07 -13.17 9.20
N TYR A 343 -2.42 -13.27 10.49
CA TYR A 343 -1.69 -12.66 11.60
C TYR A 343 -1.22 -13.72 12.61
N LYS A 344 -0.19 -14.49 12.23
CA LYS A 344 0.33 -15.60 13.04
C LYS A 344 0.85 -15.15 14.41
N GLU A 345 1.40 -13.94 14.49
CA GLU A 345 2.02 -13.37 15.69
C GLU A 345 1.03 -13.24 16.85
N LYS A 346 -0.26 -13.02 16.56
CA LYS A 346 -1.35 -12.98 17.55
C LYS A 346 -1.43 -14.28 18.37
N TYR A 347 -1.04 -15.41 17.78
CA TYR A 347 -1.22 -16.74 18.34
C TYR A 347 0.09 -17.37 18.85
N SER A 348 1.23 -16.71 18.64
CA SER A 348 2.57 -17.18 19.04
C SER A 348 2.73 -17.33 20.56
N SER A 349 2.03 -16.52 21.36
CA SER A 349 2.08 -16.59 22.83
C SER A 349 1.09 -17.59 23.45
N GLU A 350 0.24 -18.24 22.65
CA GLU A 350 -0.92 -18.99 23.14
C GLU A 350 -0.80 -20.53 22.97
N GLY A 351 0.39 -21.03 22.67
CA GLY A 351 0.66 -22.48 22.54
C GLY A 351 0.06 -23.12 21.28
N TYR A 352 -0.24 -22.32 20.25
CA TYR A 352 -0.60 -22.83 18.93
C TYR A 352 0.63 -23.40 18.23
N ARG A 353 0.43 -24.51 17.50
CA ARG A 353 1.41 -25.08 16.59
C ARG A 353 1.13 -24.58 15.18
N ASP A 354 2.16 -24.12 14.51
CA ASP A 354 2.09 -23.74 13.10
C ASP A 354 2.12 -24.99 12.22
N MET A 355 1.05 -25.17 11.44
CA MET A 355 0.88 -26.27 10.50
C MET A 355 1.27 -25.88 9.07
N GLY A 356 1.66 -24.61 8.85
CA GLY A 356 2.12 -24.09 7.56
C GLY A 356 1.13 -23.13 6.90
N ILE A 357 1.40 -22.85 5.63
CA ILE A 357 0.63 -21.91 4.80
C ILE A 357 -0.26 -22.70 3.86
N ILE A 358 -1.54 -22.36 3.79
CA ILE A 358 -2.51 -23.05 2.90
C ILE A 358 -2.80 -22.29 1.59
N GLY A 359 -2.34 -21.04 1.50
CA GLY A 359 -2.48 -20.15 0.34
C GLY A 359 -2.41 -18.70 0.78
N TYR A 360 -2.91 -17.79 -0.05
CA TYR A 360 -2.83 -16.35 0.18
C TYR A 360 -4.21 -15.68 0.03
N ALA A 361 -4.46 -14.69 0.88
CA ALA A 361 -5.66 -13.87 0.87
C ALA A 361 -5.31 -12.42 1.20
N VAL A 362 -6.31 -11.54 1.22
CA VAL A 362 -6.10 -10.11 1.49
C VAL A 362 -6.79 -9.71 2.79
N PRO A 363 -6.24 -8.72 3.51
CA PRO A 363 -6.76 -8.34 4.83
C PRO A 363 -8.05 -7.50 4.77
N THR A 364 -8.41 -6.98 3.59
CA THR A 364 -9.48 -5.98 3.44
C THR A 364 -10.43 -6.30 2.29
N GLU A 365 -11.67 -5.83 2.43
CA GLU A 365 -12.73 -6.00 1.42
C GLU A 365 -12.37 -5.31 0.11
N ASN A 366 -12.74 -5.93 -1.00
CA ASN A 366 -12.54 -5.48 -2.37
C ASN A 366 -11.08 -5.33 -2.81
N THR A 367 -10.10 -5.57 -1.92
CA THR A 367 -8.69 -5.61 -2.29
C THR A 367 -8.46 -6.74 -3.28
N CYS A 368 -7.92 -6.40 -4.45
CA CYS A 368 -7.72 -7.35 -5.55
C CYS A 368 -8.99 -8.11 -5.98
N GLY A 369 -10.17 -7.53 -5.73
CA GLY A 369 -11.46 -8.16 -6.05
C GLY A 369 -11.93 -9.23 -5.06
N ALA A 370 -11.27 -9.39 -3.91
CA ALA A 370 -11.72 -10.29 -2.85
C ALA A 370 -12.86 -9.66 -2.05
N ASN A 371 -14.04 -10.28 -2.05
CA ASN A 371 -15.25 -9.71 -1.45
C ASN A 371 -16.04 -10.70 -0.60
N ILE A 372 -15.50 -11.90 -0.36
CA ILE A 372 -16.09 -12.88 0.53
C ILE A 372 -15.31 -12.86 1.85
N PRO A 373 -15.90 -12.44 2.98
CA PRO A 373 -15.19 -12.43 4.25
C PRO A 373 -15.15 -13.83 4.87
N LEU A 374 -14.03 -14.20 5.48
CA LEU A 374 -13.94 -15.31 6.42
C LEU A 374 -14.18 -14.77 7.84
N LEU A 375 -15.37 -15.04 8.38
CA LEU A 375 -15.82 -14.65 9.71
C LEU A 375 -15.27 -15.61 10.76
N GLU A 376 -14.87 -15.08 11.92
CA GLU A 376 -14.38 -15.86 13.05
C GLU A 376 -15.37 -15.83 14.22
N PHE A 377 -15.68 -17.01 14.74
CA PHE A 377 -16.56 -17.23 15.89
C PHE A 377 -15.84 -18.05 16.94
N PHE A 378 -16.09 -17.79 18.22
CA PHE A 378 -15.50 -18.56 19.31
C PHE A 378 -16.57 -18.94 20.34
N LYS A 379 -16.51 -20.17 20.84
CA LYS A 379 -17.37 -20.64 21.92
C LYS A 379 -16.56 -21.42 22.96
N PRO A 380 -16.61 -21.07 24.25
CA PRO A 380 -15.92 -21.86 25.29
C PRO A 380 -16.29 -23.35 25.23
N GLY A 381 -15.29 -24.22 25.28
CA GLY A 381 -15.46 -25.69 25.24
C GLY A 381 -15.71 -26.31 23.86
N VAL A 382 -16.03 -25.50 22.84
CA VAL A 382 -16.14 -25.94 21.43
C VAL A 382 -14.99 -25.37 20.61
N GLY A 383 -14.72 -24.07 20.80
CA GLY A 383 -13.58 -23.35 20.28
C GLY A 383 -13.87 -22.49 19.04
N THR A 384 -12.87 -22.30 18.18
CA THR A 384 -12.93 -21.43 16.99
C THR A 384 -13.65 -22.11 15.83
N LEU A 385 -14.57 -21.38 15.20
CA LEU A 385 -15.26 -21.75 13.98
C LEU A 385 -15.11 -20.60 12.98
N GLN A 386 -14.65 -20.90 11.76
CA GLN A 386 -14.48 -19.90 10.71
C GLN A 386 -15.33 -20.24 9.49
N LEU A 387 -16.11 -19.27 9.03
CA LEU A 387 -17.13 -19.45 8.00
C LEU A 387 -17.18 -18.23 7.07
N GLU A 388 -17.52 -18.46 5.82
CA GLU A 388 -17.94 -17.40 4.92
C GLU A 388 -19.23 -16.72 5.39
N ARG A 389 -19.50 -15.52 4.88
CA ARG A 389 -20.81 -14.89 5.05
C ARG A 389 -21.87 -15.66 4.27
N GLY A 390 -22.92 -16.10 4.95
CA GLY A 390 -24.03 -16.83 4.35
C GLY A 390 -24.98 -17.38 5.41
N HIS A 391 -25.86 -18.28 4.99
CA HIS A 391 -26.94 -18.80 5.83
C HIS A 391 -26.47 -19.31 7.20
N TYR A 392 -25.39 -20.11 7.25
CA TYR A 392 -24.91 -20.69 8.52
C TYR A 392 -24.31 -19.65 9.46
N SER A 393 -23.53 -18.69 8.95
CA SER A 393 -22.96 -17.64 9.78
C SER A 393 -24.03 -16.64 10.23
N ASP A 394 -25.03 -16.35 9.38
CA ASP A 394 -26.18 -15.53 9.75
C ASP A 394 -27.04 -16.20 10.82
N GLU A 395 -27.25 -17.52 10.77
CA GLU A 395 -27.96 -18.26 11.84
C GLU A 395 -27.17 -18.24 13.15
N ILE A 396 -25.84 -18.35 13.11
CA ILE A 396 -24.98 -18.25 14.31
C ILE A 396 -25.04 -16.83 14.92
N MET A 397 -25.11 -15.79 14.08
CA MET A 397 -25.17 -14.41 14.55
C MET A 397 -26.54 -14.01 15.10
N ASN A 398 -27.62 -14.49 14.49
CA ASN A 398 -28.98 -13.99 14.72
C ASN A 398 -29.87 -14.94 15.53
N THR A 399 -29.43 -16.17 15.81
CA THR A 399 -30.23 -17.18 16.51
C THR A 399 -29.43 -17.92 17.57
N ASP A 400 -30.12 -18.46 18.58
CA ASP A 400 -29.52 -19.33 19.59
C ASP A 400 -29.51 -20.82 19.19
N ARG A 401 -29.84 -21.15 17.93
CA ARG A 401 -30.00 -22.55 17.46
C ARG A 401 -28.77 -23.42 17.71
N TYR A 402 -27.58 -22.86 17.57
CA TYR A 402 -26.30 -23.56 17.76
C TYR A 402 -25.63 -23.23 19.12
N GLY A 403 -26.37 -22.57 20.01
CA GLY A 403 -25.89 -21.92 21.21
C GLY A 403 -25.09 -20.66 20.90
N LYS A 404 -24.80 -19.88 21.94
CA LYS A 404 -24.15 -18.57 21.83
C LYS A 404 -22.67 -18.71 21.43
N TYR A 405 -22.33 -18.22 20.25
CA TYR A 405 -20.95 -17.99 19.83
C TYR A 405 -20.63 -16.51 19.95
N ASP A 406 -19.41 -16.20 20.36
CA ASP A 406 -18.88 -14.85 20.28
C ASP A 406 -18.36 -14.60 18.87
N TYR A 407 -18.93 -13.63 18.17
CA TYR A 407 -18.34 -13.13 16.94
C TYR A 407 -17.04 -12.37 17.24
N LYS A 408 -15.94 -12.75 16.59
CA LYS A 408 -14.60 -12.19 16.78
C LYS A 408 -14.13 -11.30 15.63
N GLY A 409 -14.91 -11.20 14.56
CA GLY A 409 -14.63 -10.31 13.42
C GLY A 409 -14.37 -11.05 12.11
N VAL A 410 -13.91 -10.31 11.10
CA VAL A 410 -13.42 -10.85 9.83
C VAL A 410 -11.94 -11.13 9.97
N ASN A 411 -11.49 -12.33 9.60
CA ASN A 411 -10.07 -12.69 9.62
C ASN A 411 -9.37 -12.24 8.33
N PHE A 412 -9.93 -12.59 7.18
CA PHE A 412 -9.46 -12.14 5.87
C PHE A 412 -10.55 -12.20 4.81
N TRP A 413 -10.26 -11.67 3.63
CA TRP A 413 -11.15 -11.65 2.48
C TRP A 413 -10.62 -12.56 1.38
N MET A 414 -11.53 -13.31 0.80
CA MET A 414 -11.29 -14.30 -0.24
C MET A 414 -12.20 -14.04 -1.45
N TRP A 415 -11.97 -14.77 -2.54
CA TRP A 415 -12.73 -14.61 -3.78
C TRP A 415 -13.91 -15.57 -3.82
N LYS A 416 -14.89 -15.26 -4.66
CA LYS A 416 -16.07 -16.12 -4.87
C LYS A 416 -15.68 -17.50 -5.41
N ALA A 417 -16.24 -18.54 -4.78
CA ALA A 417 -16.10 -19.96 -5.16
C ALA A 417 -16.50 -20.24 -6.61
#